data_AF-A0AAP4DHB7-F1
#
_entry.id   AF-A0AAP4DHB7-F1
#
_cell.length_a   1.000
_cell.length_b   1.000
_cell.length_c   1.000
_cell.angle_alpha   90.00
_cell.angle_beta   90.00
_cell.angle_gamma   90.00
#
_symmetry.space_group_name_H-M   'P 1'
#
loop_
_entity.id
_entity.type
_entity.pdbx_description
1 polymer ?
#
loop_
_entity_poly.entity_id
_entity_poly.type
_entity_poly.pdbx_seq_one_letter_code
_entity_poly.pdbx_strand_id
1 'polypeptide(L)'
;MDNYESNINILNEIDKRLRRFNFNSKLELLRVLHHATSVINPNDDFLISLLPNNILRKQIRGNIYNHELAYLSLASIIGKEWGGYTPDISYNDLVKVIKLYREYNIPFKHKDDLNLSDQELLSQFSVRVGLQQFIYQRHPFKSFYRYHYLFNYESPEINVKKIFLELFGYEYEDYLLFSWALYNCSSKYWEIDKDNFIRTLGEIFRFSETKVKTLINTFLINREEFIVLYEQFATIDPKMKVYDFNPLLMKPIVTSNGSDLLFPMPFSIFIAVTEGMYQQICTAKGLEFKSAFGKHPYEDYIEHILKLHNYLYIKEFVYRFQKNNLRSPDFMLVKNNHVIFIELKARVPMISLRTTNYTKYKEELKTSLGAALAQCFKKEGHLKSGFINHEKLPKNISRISHIAITLEEFNIADETGLEEAIKENGGVLSDSSYHVMSTGTLESILEEDTRDIFQYCIDREEAGTTNRHLSDGDVKREKLTSTRDQNLMELIVKKNNLISK
;
A
#
# COMPACT_ATOMS: atom_id res chain seq x y z
N MET A 1 -12.27 -20.72 -21.65
CA MET A 1 -12.65 -19.95 -20.45
C MET A 1 -14.06 -19.35 -20.58
N ASP A 2 -14.87 -19.84 -21.52
CA ASP A 2 -16.11 -19.17 -21.97
C ASP A 2 -17.30 -19.29 -21.01
N ASN A 3 -17.17 -20.08 -19.95
CA ASN A 3 -18.19 -20.24 -18.90
C ASN A 3 -17.93 -19.41 -17.63
N TYR A 4 -16.86 -18.61 -17.58
CA TYR A 4 -16.53 -17.76 -16.44
C TYR A 4 -17.08 -16.34 -16.64
N GLU A 5 -18.41 -16.21 -16.60
CA GLU A 5 -19.08 -14.90 -16.69
C GLU A 5 -19.41 -14.33 -15.31
N SER A 6 -19.06 -13.06 -15.10
CA SER A 6 -19.45 -12.29 -13.93
C SER A 6 -20.95 -11.98 -13.97
N ASN A 7 -21.69 -12.51 -12.99
CA ASN A 7 -23.11 -12.24 -12.83
C ASN A 7 -23.35 -11.03 -11.92
N ILE A 8 -23.62 -9.88 -12.54
CA ILE A 8 -23.87 -8.62 -11.81
C ILE A 8 -25.04 -8.70 -10.83
N ASN A 9 -25.99 -9.63 -11.04
CA ASN A 9 -27.13 -9.80 -10.13
C ASN A 9 -26.70 -10.22 -8.73
N ILE A 10 -25.55 -10.89 -8.58
CA ILE A 10 -25.01 -11.25 -7.27
C ILE A 10 -24.60 -9.99 -6.50
N LEU A 11 -23.88 -9.06 -7.13
CA LEU A 11 -23.53 -7.78 -6.48
C LEU A 11 -24.78 -6.96 -6.16
N ASN A 12 -25.76 -6.91 -7.08
CA ASN A 12 -27.03 -6.24 -6.84
C ASN A 12 -27.81 -6.87 -5.65
N GLU A 13 -27.75 -8.19 -5.49
CA GLU A 13 -28.37 -8.89 -4.36
C GLU A 13 -27.62 -8.63 -3.04
N ILE A 14 -26.29 -8.53 -3.07
CA ILE A 14 -25.49 -8.09 -1.91
C ILE A 14 -25.95 -6.69 -1.49
N ASP A 15 -25.97 -5.73 -2.41
CA ASP A 15 -26.43 -4.36 -2.15
C ASP A 15 -27.86 -4.38 -1.57
N LYS A 16 -28.77 -5.12 -2.23
CA LYS A 16 -30.17 -5.24 -1.80
C LYS A 16 -30.30 -5.80 -0.38
N ARG A 17 -29.46 -6.77 0.02
CA ARG A 17 -29.48 -7.35 1.36
C ARG A 17 -28.90 -6.40 2.40
N LEU A 18 -27.78 -5.76 2.11
CA LEU A 18 -27.15 -4.79 3.03
C LEU A 18 -28.06 -3.57 3.26
N ARG A 19 -28.83 -3.14 2.28
CA ARG A 19 -29.77 -2.00 2.42
C ARG A 19 -30.94 -2.28 3.36
N ARG A 20 -31.17 -3.53 3.79
CA ARG A 20 -32.24 -3.88 4.74
C ARG A 20 -31.89 -3.56 6.19
N PHE A 21 -30.62 -3.36 6.48
CA PHE A 21 -30.13 -3.26 7.86
C PHE A 21 -29.64 -1.86 8.20
N ASN A 22 -29.73 -1.53 9.49
CA ASN A 22 -29.30 -0.26 10.05
C ASN A 22 -27.83 0.04 9.70
N PHE A 23 -27.54 1.28 9.31
CA PHE A 23 -26.21 1.72 8.88
C PHE A 23 -25.13 1.47 9.92
N ASN A 24 -25.34 1.93 11.15
CA ASN A 24 -24.37 1.82 12.24
C ASN A 24 -24.14 0.35 12.59
N SER A 25 -25.22 -0.44 12.72
CA SER A 25 -25.12 -1.88 13.03
C SER A 25 -24.25 -2.65 12.03
N LYS A 26 -24.33 -2.29 10.73
CA LYS A 26 -23.50 -2.92 9.69
C LYS A 26 -22.03 -2.62 9.88
N LEU A 27 -21.69 -1.35 10.04
CA LEU A 27 -20.29 -0.92 10.15
C LEU A 27 -19.66 -1.41 11.45
N GLU A 28 -20.41 -1.42 12.54
CA GLU A 28 -19.96 -1.98 13.81
C GLU A 28 -19.75 -3.50 13.74
N LEU A 29 -20.68 -4.25 13.13
CA LEU A 29 -20.48 -5.70 12.96
C LEU A 29 -19.26 -6.00 12.08
N LEU A 30 -18.99 -5.20 11.05
CA LEU A 30 -17.79 -5.33 10.21
C LEU A 30 -16.51 -5.04 11.00
N ARG A 31 -16.48 -3.99 11.83
CA ARG A 31 -15.38 -3.69 12.77
C ARG A 31 -15.11 -4.87 13.70
N VAL A 32 -16.17 -5.38 14.31
CA VAL A 32 -16.13 -6.51 15.24
C VAL A 32 -15.54 -7.74 14.54
N LEU A 33 -16.03 -8.08 13.35
CA LEU A 33 -15.53 -9.23 12.61
C LEU A 33 -14.07 -9.08 12.19
N HIS A 34 -13.66 -7.88 11.77
CA HIS A 34 -12.27 -7.61 11.44
C HIS A 34 -11.32 -7.97 12.59
N HIS A 35 -11.64 -7.58 13.83
CA HIS A 35 -10.84 -7.96 15.01
C HIS A 35 -11.00 -9.42 15.41
N ALA A 36 -12.22 -9.96 15.30
CA ALA A 36 -12.49 -11.36 15.60
C ALA A 36 -11.67 -12.33 14.71
N THR A 37 -11.37 -11.93 13.47
CA THR A 37 -10.58 -12.71 12.51
C THR A 37 -9.14 -12.23 12.32
N SER A 38 -8.73 -11.17 13.02
CA SER A 38 -7.37 -10.64 12.95
C SER A 38 -6.36 -11.62 13.53
N VAL A 39 -5.23 -11.81 12.85
CA VAL A 39 -4.08 -12.56 13.38
C VAL A 39 -3.26 -11.69 14.35
N ILE A 40 -3.42 -10.37 14.28
CA ILE A 40 -2.45 -9.40 14.83
C ILE A 40 -2.97 -8.77 16.10
N ASN A 41 -4.28 -8.49 16.15
CA ASN A 41 -4.97 -8.07 17.36
C ASN A 41 -6.30 -8.82 17.47
N PRO A 42 -6.27 -10.16 17.67
CA PRO A 42 -7.48 -10.93 17.83
C PRO A 42 -8.21 -10.51 19.11
N ASN A 43 -9.53 -10.35 19.02
CA ASN A 43 -10.37 -10.28 20.21
C ASN A 43 -11.35 -11.46 20.24
N ASP A 44 -11.08 -12.40 21.14
CA ASP A 44 -11.89 -13.62 21.36
C ASP A 44 -13.24 -13.35 22.01
N ASP A 45 -13.37 -12.29 22.80
CA ASP A 45 -14.63 -11.93 23.44
C ASP A 45 -15.71 -11.61 22.39
N PHE A 46 -15.30 -11.03 21.25
CA PHE A 46 -16.19 -10.86 20.11
C PHE A 46 -16.67 -12.19 19.51
N LEU A 47 -15.76 -13.16 19.33
CA LEU A 47 -16.17 -14.47 18.84
C LEU A 47 -17.10 -15.18 19.83
N ILE A 48 -16.86 -14.98 21.13
CA ILE A 48 -17.70 -15.53 22.20
C ILE A 48 -19.11 -14.93 22.13
N SER A 49 -19.22 -13.61 21.99
CA SER A 49 -20.51 -12.90 21.96
C SER A 49 -21.29 -13.16 20.68
N LEU A 50 -20.63 -13.20 19.52
CA LEU A 50 -21.28 -13.43 18.22
C LEU A 50 -21.85 -14.84 18.13
N LEU A 51 -21.19 -15.81 18.76
CA LEU A 51 -21.59 -17.21 18.72
C LEU A 51 -21.46 -17.86 20.10
N PRO A 52 -22.37 -17.61 21.05
CA PRO A 52 -22.35 -18.23 22.37
C PRO A 52 -22.32 -19.77 22.25
N ASN A 53 -21.38 -20.42 22.94
CA ASN A 53 -21.21 -21.88 23.01
C ASN A 53 -20.94 -22.63 21.69
N ASN A 54 -20.53 -21.95 20.61
CA ASN A 54 -20.21 -22.61 19.35
C ASN A 54 -18.76 -23.14 19.32
N ILE A 55 -18.59 -24.45 19.21
CA ILE A 55 -17.28 -25.13 19.14
C ILE A 55 -16.51 -24.73 17.86
N LEU A 56 -17.22 -24.30 16.81
CA LEU A 56 -16.65 -23.90 15.53
C LEU A 56 -16.10 -22.46 15.51
N ARG A 57 -16.11 -21.71 16.62
CA ARG A 57 -15.51 -20.35 16.68
C ARG A 57 -14.07 -20.31 16.15
N LYS A 58 -13.28 -21.33 16.46
CA LYS A 58 -11.90 -21.48 15.97
C LYS A 58 -11.81 -21.61 14.45
N GLN A 59 -12.88 -22.07 13.80
CA GLN A 59 -12.98 -22.18 12.36
C GLN A 59 -13.36 -20.85 11.70
N ILE A 60 -13.72 -19.79 12.42
CA ILE A 60 -14.04 -18.49 11.79
C ILE A 60 -12.75 -17.75 11.43
N ARG A 61 -11.72 -17.88 12.27
CA ARG A 61 -10.38 -17.38 11.97
C ARG A 61 -9.84 -18.08 10.73
N GLY A 62 -9.35 -17.30 9.77
CA GLY A 62 -8.89 -17.80 8.48
C GLY A 62 -9.99 -18.10 7.46
N ASN A 63 -11.27 -17.95 7.83
CA ASN A 63 -12.41 -18.20 6.93
C ASN A 63 -13.20 -16.94 6.57
N ILE A 64 -12.77 -15.75 7.01
CA ILE A 64 -13.25 -14.45 6.54
C ILE A 64 -12.02 -13.62 6.21
N TYR A 65 -11.97 -13.06 5.01
CA TYR A 65 -10.82 -12.32 4.51
C TYR A 65 -11.07 -10.80 4.54
N ASN A 66 -10.03 -10.03 4.86
CA ASN A 66 -10.14 -8.57 4.99
C ASN A 66 -10.60 -7.88 3.70
N HIS A 67 -10.28 -8.41 2.52
CA HIS A 67 -10.75 -7.84 1.25
C HIS A 67 -12.27 -7.99 1.08
N GLU A 68 -12.87 -9.05 1.64
CA GLU A 68 -14.33 -9.24 1.66
C GLU A 68 -14.97 -8.21 2.57
N LEU A 69 -14.44 -8.04 3.79
CA LEU A 69 -14.91 -7.02 4.74
C LEU A 69 -14.74 -5.60 4.17
N ALA A 70 -13.65 -5.33 3.44
CA ALA A 70 -13.41 -4.05 2.80
C ALA A 70 -14.48 -3.74 1.73
N TYR A 71 -14.80 -4.71 0.87
CA TYR A 71 -15.87 -4.56 -0.12
C TYR A 71 -17.24 -4.37 0.54
N LEU A 72 -17.58 -5.19 1.54
CA LEU A 72 -18.86 -5.09 2.25
C LEU A 72 -19.00 -3.77 3.03
N SER A 73 -17.89 -3.24 3.56
CA SER A 73 -17.85 -1.91 4.16
C SER A 73 -18.15 -0.84 3.12
N LEU A 74 -17.47 -0.88 1.96
CA LEU A 74 -17.70 0.03 0.86
C LEU A 74 -19.17 -0.01 0.40
N ALA A 75 -19.70 -1.21 0.11
CA ALA A 75 -21.09 -1.42 -0.30
C ALA A 75 -22.10 -0.93 0.74
N SER A 76 -21.81 -1.12 2.03
CA SER A 76 -22.67 -0.64 3.13
C SER A 76 -22.69 0.88 3.24
N ILE A 77 -21.59 1.56 2.94
CA ILE A 77 -21.48 3.02 2.98
C ILE A 77 -22.17 3.65 1.77
N ILE A 78 -21.89 3.17 0.56
CA ILE A 78 -22.50 3.73 -0.66
C ILE A 78 -23.99 3.37 -0.79
N GLY A 79 -24.40 2.21 -0.30
CA GLY A 79 -25.76 1.70 -0.39
C GLY A 79 -26.66 2.29 0.69
N LYS A 80 -27.50 3.27 0.34
CA LYS A 80 -28.50 3.84 1.26
C LYS A 80 -29.55 2.83 1.68
N GLU A 81 -29.89 2.80 2.97
CA GLU A 81 -30.89 1.91 3.55
C GLU A 81 -32.25 2.05 2.85
N TRP A 82 -33.09 1.01 2.94
CA TRP A 82 -34.48 1.12 2.52
C TRP A 82 -35.23 2.12 3.40
N GLY A 83 -36.24 2.77 2.81
CA GLY A 83 -37.10 3.67 3.57
C GLY A 83 -37.86 2.92 4.68
N GLY A 84 -37.97 3.52 5.86
CA GLY A 84 -38.66 2.95 7.02
C GLY A 84 -37.71 2.37 8.06
N TYR A 85 -38.25 1.55 8.97
CA TYR A 85 -37.46 0.89 10.00
C TYR A 85 -36.53 -0.16 9.38
N THR A 86 -35.25 -0.09 9.73
CA THR A 86 -34.24 -1.10 9.38
C THR A 86 -33.72 -1.75 10.66
N PRO A 87 -33.81 -3.08 10.81
CA PRO A 87 -33.28 -3.77 11.98
C PRO A 87 -31.75 -3.81 11.97
N ASP A 88 -31.17 -4.13 13.11
CA ASP A 88 -29.74 -4.40 13.22
C ASP A 88 -29.37 -5.69 12.47
N ILE A 89 -28.19 -5.69 11.82
CA ILE A 89 -27.69 -6.89 11.14
C ILE A 89 -27.16 -7.91 12.15
N SER A 90 -27.53 -9.19 11.97
CA SER A 90 -26.95 -10.28 12.75
C SER A 90 -25.70 -10.87 12.09
N TYR A 91 -24.86 -11.55 12.87
CA TYR A 91 -23.74 -12.32 12.34
C TYR A 91 -24.16 -13.30 11.23
N ASN A 92 -25.27 -14.01 11.44
CA ASN A 92 -25.79 -14.99 10.48
C ASN A 92 -26.22 -14.33 9.17
N ASP A 93 -26.76 -13.12 9.21
CA ASP A 93 -27.13 -12.38 8.01
C ASP A 93 -25.89 -11.91 7.25
N LEU A 94 -24.87 -11.44 7.96
CA LEU A 94 -23.61 -11.05 7.32
C LEU A 94 -22.87 -12.24 6.70
N VAL A 95 -22.89 -13.42 7.35
CA VAL A 95 -22.34 -14.66 6.76
C VAL A 95 -23.05 -15.04 5.46
N LYS A 96 -24.37 -14.84 5.36
CA LYS A 96 -25.10 -15.07 4.09
C LYS A 96 -24.63 -14.09 3.00
N VAL A 97 -24.34 -12.85 3.36
CA VAL A 97 -23.82 -11.85 2.41
C VAL A 97 -22.39 -12.19 1.98
N ILE A 98 -21.52 -12.62 2.89
CA ILE A 98 -20.16 -13.10 2.57
C ILE A 98 -20.21 -14.31 1.62
N LYS A 99 -21.12 -15.26 1.86
CA LYS A 99 -21.31 -16.40 0.95
C LYS A 99 -21.71 -15.96 -0.47
N LEU A 100 -22.62 -15.00 -0.58
CA LEU A 100 -22.96 -14.40 -1.89
C LEU A 100 -21.77 -13.72 -2.55
N TYR A 101 -20.94 -13.00 -1.79
CA TYR A 101 -19.71 -12.41 -2.33
C TYR A 101 -18.78 -13.47 -2.93
N ARG A 102 -18.66 -14.63 -2.27
CA ARG A 102 -17.84 -15.76 -2.77
C ARG A 102 -18.41 -16.46 -3.99
N GLU A 103 -19.73 -16.39 -4.18
CA GLU A 103 -20.39 -16.88 -5.39
C GLU A 103 -20.19 -15.92 -6.58
N TYR A 104 -19.73 -14.69 -6.33
CA TYR A 104 -19.45 -13.74 -7.40
C TYR A 104 -18.18 -14.13 -8.16
N ASN A 105 -18.35 -14.52 -9.42
CA ASN A 105 -17.24 -14.68 -10.36
C ASN A 105 -16.62 -13.32 -10.66
N ILE A 106 -15.56 -12.98 -9.93
CA ILE A 106 -14.78 -11.74 -10.12
C ILE A 106 -14.38 -11.61 -11.60
N PRO A 107 -14.58 -10.46 -12.26
CA PRO A 107 -14.29 -10.33 -13.68
C PRO A 107 -12.81 -10.54 -13.99
N PHE A 108 -12.58 -11.49 -14.89
CA PHE A 108 -11.26 -11.86 -15.38
C PHE A 108 -10.73 -10.87 -16.42
N LYS A 109 -11.61 -10.37 -17.30
CA LYS A 109 -11.30 -9.41 -18.37
C LYS A 109 -12.10 -8.12 -18.22
N HIS A 110 -11.52 -6.98 -18.61
CA HIS A 110 -12.28 -5.75 -18.78
C HIS A 110 -13.10 -5.83 -20.08
N LYS A 111 -14.25 -5.15 -20.15
CA LYS A 111 -15.13 -5.18 -21.33
C LYS A 111 -14.45 -4.69 -22.63
N ASP A 112 -13.47 -3.79 -22.50
CA ASP A 112 -12.70 -3.23 -23.62
C ASP A 112 -11.49 -4.11 -24.02
N ASP A 113 -11.17 -5.15 -23.24
CA ASP A 113 -10.06 -6.06 -23.52
C ASP A 113 -10.50 -7.12 -24.55
N LEU A 114 -10.70 -6.67 -25.79
CA LEU A 114 -11.06 -7.53 -26.92
C LEU A 114 -9.80 -8.14 -27.54
N ASN A 115 -9.80 -9.46 -27.75
CA ASN A 115 -8.76 -10.20 -28.46
C ASN A 115 -7.36 -10.21 -27.81
N LEU A 116 -7.27 -10.07 -26.48
CA LEU A 116 -6.01 -10.33 -25.77
C LEU A 116 -5.67 -11.81 -25.80
N SER A 117 -4.37 -12.12 -25.83
CA SER A 117 -3.89 -13.49 -25.60
C SER A 117 -4.17 -13.94 -24.16
N ASP A 118 -4.20 -15.26 -23.93
CA ASP A 118 -4.41 -15.83 -22.59
C ASP A 118 -3.37 -15.32 -21.58
N GLN A 119 -2.13 -15.12 -22.02
CA GLN A 119 -1.05 -14.62 -21.19
C GLN A 119 -1.29 -13.17 -20.76
N GLU A 120 -1.67 -12.29 -21.70
CA GLU A 120 -1.99 -10.89 -21.40
C GLU A 120 -3.20 -10.77 -20.46
N LEU A 121 -4.22 -11.62 -20.65
CA LEU A 121 -5.38 -11.68 -19.76
C LEU A 121 -4.99 -12.12 -18.34
N LEU A 122 -4.15 -13.15 -18.20
CA LEU A 122 -3.65 -13.63 -16.92
C LEU A 122 -2.80 -12.57 -16.21
N SER A 123 -1.92 -11.87 -16.93
CA SER A 123 -1.12 -10.76 -16.40
C SER A 123 -2.03 -9.65 -15.85
N GLN A 124 -3.02 -9.20 -16.63
CA GLN A 124 -3.98 -8.17 -16.21
C GLN A 124 -4.78 -8.60 -14.98
N PHE A 125 -5.31 -9.82 -15.00
CA PHE A 125 -6.07 -10.35 -13.89
C PHE A 125 -5.24 -10.39 -12.60
N SER A 126 -3.97 -10.84 -12.70
CA SER A 126 -3.05 -10.92 -11.56
C SER A 126 -2.79 -9.55 -10.95
N VAL A 127 -2.59 -8.51 -11.77
CA VAL A 127 -2.42 -7.13 -11.30
C VAL A 127 -3.68 -6.64 -10.57
N ARG A 128 -4.87 -6.83 -11.16
CA ARG A 128 -6.14 -6.38 -10.56
C ARG A 128 -6.40 -7.04 -9.22
N VAL A 129 -6.24 -8.37 -9.16
CA VAL A 129 -6.41 -9.14 -7.93
C VAL A 129 -5.37 -8.78 -6.88
N GLY A 130 -4.09 -8.62 -7.27
CA GLY A 130 -3.03 -8.22 -6.35
C GLY A 130 -3.28 -6.85 -5.73
N LEU A 131 -3.71 -5.87 -6.53
CA LEU A 131 -4.06 -4.52 -6.04
C LEU A 131 -5.33 -4.50 -5.17
N GLN A 132 -6.24 -5.46 -5.36
CA GLN A 132 -7.49 -5.56 -4.61
C GLN A 132 -7.34 -6.33 -3.30
N GLN A 133 -6.51 -7.37 -3.24
CA GLN A 133 -6.40 -8.23 -2.06
C GLN A 133 -5.22 -7.86 -1.16
N PHE A 134 -4.01 -7.69 -1.72
CA PHE A 134 -2.79 -7.65 -0.92
C PHE A 134 -2.70 -6.42 -0.03
N ILE A 135 -3.30 -5.31 -0.45
CA ILE A 135 -3.35 -4.09 0.36
C ILE A 135 -3.97 -4.33 1.75
N TYR A 136 -4.96 -5.22 1.87
CA TYR A 136 -5.65 -5.53 3.13
C TYR A 136 -5.02 -6.68 3.93
N GLN A 137 -3.95 -7.28 3.41
CA GLN A 137 -3.23 -8.40 4.05
C GLN A 137 -1.87 -7.98 4.62
N ARG A 138 -1.49 -6.72 4.44
CA ARG A 138 -0.22 -6.19 4.96
C ARG A 138 -0.21 -6.22 6.48
N HIS A 139 0.98 -6.39 7.05
CA HIS A 139 1.16 -6.29 8.49
C HIS A 139 0.96 -4.82 8.95
N PRO A 140 0.16 -4.55 10.00
CA PRO A 140 0.04 -3.27 10.67
C PRO A 140 1.41 -2.70 11.04
N PHE A 141 1.53 -1.40 11.14
CA PHE A 141 2.78 -0.73 11.53
C PHE A 141 3.94 -0.84 10.52
N LYS A 142 3.83 -1.63 9.43
CA LYS A 142 4.84 -1.57 8.37
C LYS A 142 4.91 -0.15 7.78
N SER A 143 6.12 0.27 7.46
CA SER A 143 6.42 1.55 6.79
C SER A 143 6.26 2.81 7.65
N PHE A 144 6.03 2.68 8.95
CA PHE A 144 6.01 3.80 9.88
C PHE A 144 7.35 4.52 9.93
N TYR A 145 8.45 3.78 9.97
CA TYR A 145 9.81 4.30 9.93
C TYR A 145 10.08 5.09 8.65
N ARG A 146 9.71 4.50 7.50
CA ARG A 146 9.81 5.15 6.19
C ARG A 146 9.07 6.48 6.17
N TYR A 147 7.79 6.46 6.53
CA TYR A 147 6.97 7.66 6.49
C TYR A 147 7.33 8.68 7.58
N HIS A 148 7.88 8.24 8.70
CA HIS A 148 8.43 9.13 9.71
C HIS A 148 9.65 9.88 9.18
N TYR A 149 10.56 9.19 8.49
CA TYR A 149 11.67 9.86 7.80
C TYR A 149 11.15 10.84 6.75
N LEU A 150 10.27 10.38 5.85
CA LEU A 150 9.80 11.17 4.71
C LEU A 150 9.00 12.41 5.13
N PHE A 151 8.11 12.29 6.11
CA PHE A 151 7.28 13.42 6.56
C PHE A 151 8.00 14.37 7.52
N ASN A 152 9.12 13.94 8.14
CA ASN A 152 10.00 14.84 8.88
C ASN A 152 11.20 15.34 8.05
N TYR A 153 11.21 15.09 6.73
CA TYR A 153 12.33 15.46 5.88
C TYR A 153 12.42 16.98 5.70
N GLU A 154 13.64 17.49 5.83
CA GLU A 154 13.97 18.90 5.64
C GLU A 154 15.28 19.02 4.84
N SER A 155 15.23 19.74 3.73
CA SER A 155 16.40 20.17 2.95
C SER A 155 16.23 21.61 2.45
N PRO A 156 17.29 22.25 1.92
CA PRO A 156 17.17 23.54 1.26
C PRO A 156 16.16 23.56 0.09
N GLU A 157 15.97 22.44 -0.59
CA GLU A 157 15.09 22.29 -1.75
C GLU A 157 13.63 22.04 -1.37
N ILE A 158 13.38 21.30 -0.27
CA ILE A 158 12.03 20.99 0.19
C ILE A 158 11.97 20.78 1.70
N ASN A 159 10.97 21.40 2.35
CA ASN A 159 10.66 21.15 3.76
C ASN A 159 9.32 20.42 3.86
N VAL A 160 9.38 19.08 3.87
CA VAL A 160 8.18 18.24 3.94
C VAL A 160 7.52 18.36 5.31
N LYS A 161 8.31 18.48 6.37
CA LYS A 161 7.80 18.67 7.73
C LYS A 161 6.89 19.89 7.85
N LYS A 162 7.32 21.03 7.32
CA LYS A 162 6.54 22.25 7.28
C LYS A 162 5.27 22.08 6.44
N ILE A 163 5.37 21.45 5.26
CA ILE A 163 4.20 21.17 4.41
C ILE A 163 3.19 20.27 5.16
N PHE A 164 3.67 19.26 5.87
CA PHE A 164 2.85 18.36 6.65
C PHE A 164 2.13 19.12 7.78
N LEU A 165 2.87 19.92 8.55
CA LEU A 165 2.33 20.76 9.62
C LEU A 165 1.29 21.77 9.12
N GLU A 166 1.54 22.42 7.99
CA GLU A 166 0.59 23.36 7.37
C GLU A 166 -0.72 22.68 6.96
N LEU A 167 -0.63 21.45 6.44
CA LEU A 167 -1.79 20.74 5.90
C LEU A 167 -2.62 20.04 6.98
N PHE A 168 -1.95 19.48 8.00
CA PHE A 168 -2.59 18.61 8.99
C PHE A 168 -2.67 19.26 10.38
N GLY A 169 -1.82 20.25 10.67
CA GLY A 169 -1.85 21.06 11.89
C GLY A 169 -1.02 20.51 13.05
N TYR A 170 -0.55 19.26 12.98
CA TYR A 170 0.27 18.61 14.02
C TYR A 170 1.41 17.79 13.42
N GLU A 171 2.38 17.42 14.26
CA GLU A 171 3.56 16.64 13.86
C GLU A 171 3.17 15.20 13.52
N TYR A 172 3.93 14.54 12.63
CA TYR A 172 3.60 13.18 12.20
C TYR A 172 3.54 12.15 13.34
N GLU A 173 4.40 12.30 14.36
CA GLU A 173 4.41 11.42 15.54
C GLU A 173 3.06 11.41 16.27
N ASP A 174 2.32 12.52 16.24
CA ASP A 174 0.99 12.61 16.85
C ASP A 174 -0.03 11.74 16.11
N TYR A 175 0.07 11.70 14.79
CA TYR A 175 -0.75 10.84 13.94
C TYR A 175 -0.41 9.35 14.13
N LEU A 176 0.87 9.01 14.33
CA LEU A 176 1.29 7.64 14.64
C LEU A 176 0.70 7.19 15.99
N LEU A 177 0.81 7.99 17.04
CA LEU A 177 0.23 7.68 18.36
C LEU A 177 -1.30 7.57 18.29
N PHE A 178 -1.96 8.50 17.59
CA PHE A 178 -3.40 8.45 17.36
C PHE A 178 -3.82 7.17 16.63
N SER A 179 -3.14 6.81 15.55
CA SER A 179 -3.47 5.63 14.74
C SER A 179 -3.37 4.34 15.56
N TRP A 180 -2.29 4.21 16.36
CA TRP A 180 -2.10 3.08 17.27
C TRP A 180 -3.20 3.03 18.32
N ALA A 181 -3.54 4.16 18.94
CA ALA A 181 -4.56 4.22 19.97
C ALA A 181 -5.96 3.91 19.42
N LEU A 182 -6.32 4.49 18.27
CA LEU A 182 -7.59 4.22 17.60
C LEU A 182 -7.73 2.73 17.25
N TYR A 183 -6.68 2.11 16.70
CA TYR A 183 -6.68 0.69 16.39
C TYR A 183 -6.90 -0.17 17.64
N ASN A 184 -6.21 0.13 18.74
CA ASN A 184 -6.37 -0.58 20.00
C ASN A 184 -7.76 -0.35 20.63
N CYS A 185 -8.27 0.87 20.64
CA CYS A 185 -9.63 1.18 21.12
C CYS A 185 -10.69 0.48 20.27
N SER A 186 -10.51 0.42 18.95
CA SER A 186 -11.44 -0.25 18.04
C SER A 186 -11.52 -1.77 18.26
N SER A 187 -10.58 -2.36 18.99
CA SER A 187 -10.64 -3.77 19.38
C SER A 187 -11.57 -4.03 20.57
N LYS A 188 -12.13 -3.01 21.22
CA LYS A 188 -12.99 -3.17 22.40
C LYS A 188 -14.44 -3.50 22.02
N TYR A 189 -15.13 -4.20 22.92
CA TYR A 189 -16.45 -4.78 22.66
C TYR A 189 -17.54 -3.77 22.28
N TRP A 190 -17.49 -2.60 22.92
CA TRP A 190 -18.44 -1.52 22.73
C TRP A 190 -18.11 -0.65 21.50
N GLU A 191 -19.10 0.12 21.05
CA GLU A 191 -18.91 1.16 20.04
C GLU A 191 -17.92 2.23 20.53
N ILE A 192 -17.26 2.91 19.60
CA ILE A 192 -16.29 3.95 19.96
C ILE A 192 -17.07 5.21 20.39
N ASP A 193 -17.20 5.40 21.71
CA ASP A 193 -17.72 6.64 22.28
C ASP A 193 -16.72 7.78 22.06
N LYS A 194 -17.12 8.80 21.29
CA LYS A 194 -16.26 9.90 20.83
C LYS A 194 -15.69 10.71 22.00
N ASP A 195 -16.52 11.09 22.96
CA ASP A 195 -16.10 11.95 24.06
C ASP A 195 -15.17 11.20 25.03
N ASN A 196 -15.49 9.95 25.32
CA ASN A 196 -14.62 9.08 26.10
C ASN A 196 -13.30 8.80 25.37
N PHE A 197 -13.32 8.61 24.05
CA PHE A 197 -12.10 8.44 23.26
C PHE A 197 -11.24 9.70 23.29
N ILE A 198 -11.84 10.88 23.12
CA ILE A 198 -11.14 12.17 23.22
C ILE A 198 -10.49 12.32 24.61
N ARG A 199 -11.25 12.09 25.68
CA ARG A 199 -10.75 12.16 27.06
C ARG A 199 -9.62 11.18 27.29
N THR A 200 -9.76 9.93 26.83
CA THR A 200 -8.75 8.87 26.99
C THR A 200 -7.45 9.24 26.27
N LEU A 201 -7.52 9.76 25.04
CA LEU A 201 -6.32 10.22 24.33
C LEU A 201 -5.67 11.43 25.02
N GLY A 202 -6.49 12.34 25.57
CA GLY A 202 -5.99 13.46 26.36
C GLY A 202 -5.28 13.01 27.64
N GLU A 203 -5.77 11.98 28.31
CA GLU A 203 -5.15 11.43 29.52
C GLU A 203 -3.87 10.65 29.22
N ILE A 204 -3.90 9.76 28.21
CA ILE A 204 -2.78 8.89 27.87
C ILE A 204 -1.65 9.70 27.24
N PHE A 205 -1.94 10.47 26.18
CA PHE A 205 -0.91 11.15 25.38
C PHE A 205 -0.73 12.62 25.74
N ARG A 206 -1.46 13.14 26.74
CA ARG A 206 -1.47 14.57 27.11
C ARG A 206 -1.84 15.49 25.95
N PHE A 207 -2.65 14.99 25.01
CA PHE A 207 -3.16 15.78 23.91
C PHE A 207 -4.24 16.74 24.41
N SER A 208 -4.23 17.98 23.92
CA SER A 208 -5.35 18.89 24.15
C SER A 208 -6.60 18.36 23.43
N GLU A 209 -7.78 18.71 23.95
CA GLU A 209 -9.04 18.34 23.31
C GLU A 209 -9.10 18.79 21.83
N THR A 210 -8.63 20.01 21.55
CA THR A 210 -8.51 20.55 20.19
C THR A 210 -7.62 19.68 19.31
N LYS A 211 -6.47 19.23 19.83
CA LYS A 211 -5.56 18.35 19.09
C LYS A 211 -6.23 17.03 18.74
N VAL A 212 -6.87 16.37 19.71
CA VAL A 212 -7.56 15.11 19.43
C VAL A 212 -8.68 15.28 18.40
N LYS A 213 -9.47 16.35 18.51
CA LYS A 213 -10.51 16.68 17.52
C LYS A 213 -9.94 16.86 16.12
N THR A 214 -8.81 17.57 15.97
CA THR A 214 -8.13 17.72 14.67
C THR A 214 -7.63 16.38 14.11
N LEU A 215 -7.02 15.54 14.95
CA LEU A 215 -6.54 14.21 14.55
C LEU A 215 -7.70 13.32 14.08
N ILE A 216 -8.82 13.31 14.81
CA ILE A 216 -10.05 12.61 14.38
C ILE A 216 -10.53 13.16 13.04
N ASN A 217 -10.67 14.48 12.90
CA ASN A 217 -11.17 15.12 11.68
C ASN A 217 -10.26 14.89 10.46
N THR A 218 -8.96 14.64 10.65
CA THR A 218 -8.06 14.28 9.55
C THR A 218 -8.44 12.93 8.91
N PHE A 219 -9.05 12.02 9.67
CA PHE A 219 -9.42 10.68 9.19
C PHE A 219 -10.93 10.45 9.09
N LEU A 220 -11.72 11.41 9.58
CA LEU A 220 -13.18 11.42 9.51
C LEU A 220 -13.66 11.87 8.13
N ILE A 221 -14.73 11.25 7.64
CA ILE A 221 -15.49 11.67 6.47
C ILE A 221 -16.97 11.41 6.72
N ASN A 222 -17.85 12.35 6.33
CA ASN A 222 -19.28 12.05 6.36
C ASN A 222 -19.68 11.16 5.19
N ARG A 223 -20.82 10.47 5.31
CA ARG A 223 -21.27 9.50 4.32
C ARG A 223 -21.44 10.11 2.92
N GLU A 224 -21.96 11.33 2.82
CA GLU A 224 -22.20 12.03 1.56
C GLU A 224 -20.87 12.37 0.85
N GLU A 225 -19.91 12.92 1.57
CA GLU A 225 -18.55 13.19 1.07
C GLU A 225 -17.83 11.90 0.68
N PHE A 226 -18.04 10.82 1.42
CA PHE A 226 -17.50 9.50 1.09
C PHE A 226 -18.01 9.03 -0.27
N ILE A 227 -19.32 9.16 -0.52
CA ILE A 227 -19.93 8.77 -1.79
C ILE A 227 -19.35 9.61 -2.94
N VAL A 228 -19.22 10.92 -2.76
CA VAL A 228 -18.61 11.81 -3.77
C VAL A 228 -17.17 11.39 -4.06
N LEU A 229 -16.37 11.09 -3.02
CA LEU A 229 -14.99 10.65 -3.19
C LEU A 229 -14.90 9.28 -3.87
N TYR A 230 -15.81 8.36 -3.57
CA TYR A 230 -15.91 7.08 -4.28
C TYR A 230 -16.25 7.28 -5.76
N GLU A 231 -17.26 8.09 -6.08
CA GLU A 231 -17.74 8.33 -7.45
C GLU A 231 -16.66 8.96 -8.36
N GLN A 232 -15.71 9.71 -7.80
CA GLN A 232 -14.56 10.26 -8.56
C GLN A 232 -13.66 9.18 -9.17
N PHE A 233 -13.61 7.99 -8.57
CA PHE A 233 -12.71 6.90 -8.98
C PHE A 233 -13.44 5.61 -9.34
N ALA A 234 -14.77 5.58 -9.19
CA ALA A 234 -15.59 4.41 -9.47
C ALA A 234 -15.49 4.01 -10.94
N THR A 235 -15.43 2.70 -11.18
CA THR A 235 -15.46 2.16 -12.54
C THR A 235 -16.80 2.44 -13.23
N ILE A 236 -16.73 2.57 -14.56
CA ILE A 236 -17.93 2.65 -15.41
C ILE A 236 -18.55 1.26 -15.61
N ASP A 237 -17.75 0.18 -15.57
CA ASP A 237 -18.25 -1.18 -15.76
C ASP A 237 -18.76 -1.76 -14.42
N PRO A 238 -20.07 -1.96 -14.24
CA PRO A 238 -20.62 -2.45 -12.98
C PRO A 238 -20.07 -3.80 -12.52
N LYS A 239 -19.58 -4.64 -13.44
CA LYS A 239 -18.94 -5.91 -13.10
C LYS A 239 -17.59 -5.68 -12.40
N MET A 240 -16.89 -4.61 -12.72
CA MET A 240 -15.56 -4.31 -12.15
C MET A 240 -15.62 -3.67 -10.75
N LYS A 241 -16.82 -3.42 -10.18
CA LYS A 241 -16.99 -2.71 -8.90
C LYS A 241 -16.22 -3.29 -7.72
N VAL A 242 -15.97 -4.61 -7.72
CA VAL A 242 -15.16 -5.28 -6.68
C VAL A 242 -13.71 -4.78 -6.63
N TYR A 243 -13.24 -4.16 -7.72
CA TYR A 243 -11.90 -3.58 -7.84
C TYR A 243 -11.87 -2.07 -7.59
N ASP A 244 -13.02 -1.44 -7.32
CA ASP A 244 -13.05 0.01 -7.11
C ASP A 244 -12.17 0.46 -5.94
N PHE A 245 -11.78 1.72 -6.01
CA PHE A 245 -11.12 2.37 -4.89
C PHE A 245 -12.03 2.38 -3.66
N ASN A 246 -11.44 2.11 -2.49
CA ASN A 246 -12.13 2.22 -1.23
C ASN A 246 -11.63 3.48 -0.49
N PRO A 247 -12.44 4.54 -0.36
CA PRO A 247 -12.05 5.76 0.35
C PRO A 247 -11.64 5.55 1.81
N LEU A 248 -12.00 4.41 2.43
CA LEU A 248 -11.53 4.04 3.78
C LEU A 248 -9.99 3.93 3.89
N LEU A 249 -9.28 3.79 2.76
CA LEU A 249 -7.82 3.81 2.70
C LEU A 249 -7.22 5.20 2.95
N MET A 250 -8.03 6.27 2.86
CA MET A 250 -7.62 7.65 3.15
C MET A 250 -8.37 8.23 4.36
N LYS A 251 -9.68 7.93 4.46
CA LYS A 251 -10.59 8.43 5.49
C LYS A 251 -11.29 7.23 6.16
N PRO A 252 -10.59 6.56 7.09
CA PRO A 252 -11.05 5.30 7.67
C PRO A 252 -12.26 5.43 8.61
N ILE A 253 -12.53 6.63 9.14
CA ILE A 253 -13.62 6.86 10.09
C ILE A 253 -14.79 7.50 9.34
N VAL A 254 -15.97 6.89 9.44
CA VAL A 254 -17.19 7.37 8.80
C VAL A 254 -18.16 7.87 9.85
N THR A 255 -18.89 8.94 9.52
CA THR A 255 -19.99 9.43 10.33
C THR A 255 -21.23 9.70 9.49
N SER A 256 -22.41 9.45 10.03
CA SER A 256 -23.70 9.75 9.38
C SER A 256 -24.30 11.07 9.88
N ASN A 257 -23.99 11.44 11.12
CA ASN A 257 -24.63 12.54 11.87
C ASN A 257 -23.61 13.47 12.56
N GLY A 258 -22.30 13.20 12.45
CA GLY A 258 -21.21 13.96 13.06
C GLY A 258 -20.84 13.55 14.49
N SER A 259 -21.69 12.80 15.19
CA SER A 259 -21.42 12.27 16.53
C SER A 259 -20.71 10.92 16.50
N ASP A 260 -21.10 10.06 15.55
CA ASP A 260 -20.68 8.66 15.55
C ASP A 260 -19.29 8.51 14.91
N LEU A 261 -18.45 7.63 15.47
CA LEU A 261 -17.13 7.27 14.94
C LEU A 261 -17.14 5.82 14.44
N LEU A 262 -17.75 5.60 13.28
CA LEU A 262 -17.86 4.27 12.69
C LEU A 262 -16.55 3.90 11.99
N PHE A 263 -15.91 2.82 12.42
CA PHE A 263 -14.59 2.41 11.92
C PHE A 263 -14.60 0.95 11.45
N PRO A 264 -15.23 0.66 10.29
CA PRO A 264 -15.56 -0.71 9.88
C PRO A 264 -14.35 -1.54 9.45
N MET A 265 -13.25 -0.89 9.07
CA MET A 265 -12.00 -1.54 8.65
C MET A 265 -10.82 -1.05 9.49
N PRO A 266 -10.67 -1.52 10.75
CA PRO A 266 -9.62 -1.08 11.65
C PRO A 266 -8.20 -1.04 11.07
N PHE A 267 -7.86 -1.96 10.17
CA PHE A 267 -6.56 -1.97 9.52
C PHE A 267 -6.28 -0.73 8.63
N SER A 268 -7.31 -0.11 8.05
CA SER A 268 -7.11 0.93 7.05
C SER A 268 -6.53 2.23 7.63
N ILE A 269 -6.53 2.43 8.96
CA ILE A 269 -5.83 3.57 9.58
C ILE A 269 -4.32 3.53 9.34
N PHE A 270 -3.72 2.35 9.24
CA PHE A 270 -2.28 2.22 8.99
C PHE A 270 -1.90 2.63 7.57
N ILE A 271 -2.77 2.36 6.60
CA ILE A 271 -2.62 2.86 5.23
C ILE A 271 -2.93 4.35 5.19
N ALA A 272 -3.99 4.78 5.88
CA ALA A 272 -4.41 6.17 5.89
C ALA A 272 -3.32 7.10 6.45
N VAL A 273 -2.65 6.71 7.55
CA VAL A 273 -1.58 7.49 8.18
C VAL A 273 -0.24 7.43 7.42
N THR A 274 -0.12 6.57 6.42
CA THR A 274 1.10 6.44 5.60
C THR A 274 0.81 6.96 4.19
N GLU A 275 0.53 6.04 3.27
CA GLU A 275 0.17 6.31 1.87
C GLU A 275 -0.99 7.29 1.74
N GLY A 276 -2.00 7.17 2.59
CA GLY A 276 -3.19 8.04 2.55
C GLY A 276 -2.87 9.50 2.83
N MET A 277 -1.98 9.80 3.79
CA MET A 277 -1.52 11.18 4.04
C MET A 277 -0.61 11.67 2.91
N TYR A 278 0.25 10.80 2.36
CA TYR A 278 1.06 11.15 1.19
C TYR A 278 0.20 11.51 -0.02
N GLN A 279 -0.87 10.75 -0.29
CA GLN A 279 -1.82 11.07 -1.36
C GLN A 279 -2.56 12.38 -1.11
N GLN A 280 -2.90 12.69 0.15
CA GLN A 280 -3.52 13.98 0.51
C GLN A 280 -2.56 15.15 0.24
N ILE A 281 -1.27 15.04 0.60
CA ILE A 281 -0.26 16.07 0.29
C ILE A 281 -0.08 16.20 -1.23
N CYS A 282 0.06 15.08 -1.93
CA CYS A 282 0.16 15.02 -3.39
C CYS A 282 -1.00 15.71 -4.09
N THR A 283 -2.21 15.56 -3.56
CA THR A 283 -3.43 16.18 -4.09
C THR A 283 -3.42 17.69 -3.82
N ALA A 284 -3.01 18.10 -2.61
CA ALA A 284 -2.98 19.50 -2.22
C ALA A 284 -1.86 20.33 -2.89
N LYS A 285 -0.68 19.72 -3.13
CA LYS A 285 0.51 20.43 -3.63
C LYS A 285 0.86 20.13 -5.09
N GLY A 286 0.24 19.12 -5.70
CA GLY A 286 0.36 18.85 -7.14
C GLY A 286 1.70 18.25 -7.58
N LEU A 287 1.99 18.39 -8.88
CA LEU A 287 3.10 17.70 -9.57
C LEU A 287 4.49 18.18 -9.14
N GLU A 288 4.63 19.47 -8.81
CA GLU A 288 5.90 20.05 -8.36
C GLU A 288 6.37 19.39 -7.07
N PHE A 289 5.48 19.29 -6.08
CA PHE A 289 5.75 18.55 -4.84
C PHE A 289 6.13 17.10 -5.13
N LYS A 290 5.38 16.39 -5.98
CA LYS A 290 5.68 14.97 -6.31
C LYS A 290 7.09 14.79 -6.86
N SER A 291 7.50 15.72 -7.73
CA SER A 291 8.80 15.68 -8.40
C SER A 291 9.93 15.95 -7.39
N ALA A 292 9.78 17.00 -6.59
CA ALA A 292 10.74 17.34 -5.53
C ALA A 292 10.80 16.26 -4.44
N PHE A 293 9.65 15.70 -4.04
CA PHE A 293 9.55 14.65 -3.04
C PHE A 293 10.29 13.37 -3.47
N GLY A 294 10.10 12.98 -4.74
CA GLY A 294 10.82 11.84 -5.30
C GLY A 294 12.34 12.07 -5.36
N LYS A 295 12.76 13.27 -5.75
CA LYS A 295 14.19 13.58 -5.94
C LYS A 295 14.95 13.79 -4.62
N HIS A 296 14.31 14.35 -3.60
CA HIS A 296 15.00 14.74 -2.37
C HIS A 296 14.64 13.78 -1.22
N PRO A 297 13.44 13.83 -0.60
CA PRO A 297 13.07 12.93 0.48
C PRO A 297 13.26 11.44 0.18
N TYR A 298 12.77 10.97 -0.98
CA TYR A 298 12.75 9.54 -1.26
C TYR A 298 14.13 8.99 -1.63
N GLU A 299 14.89 9.65 -2.51
CA GLU A 299 16.28 9.28 -2.78
C GLU A 299 17.14 9.30 -1.50
N ASP A 300 17.02 10.34 -0.67
CA ASP A 300 17.79 10.43 0.57
C ASP A 300 17.36 9.39 1.60
N TYR A 301 16.09 8.97 1.59
CA TYR A 301 15.64 7.83 2.40
C TYR A 301 16.31 6.53 1.95
N ILE A 302 16.36 6.26 0.65
CA ILE A 302 17.07 5.09 0.12
C ILE A 302 18.57 5.15 0.44
N GLU A 303 19.18 6.33 0.33
CA GLU A 303 20.57 6.52 0.76
C GLU A 303 20.75 6.22 2.26
N HIS A 304 19.85 6.71 3.11
CA HIS A 304 19.86 6.50 4.55
C HIS A 304 19.80 5.01 4.90
N ILE A 305 18.88 4.25 4.30
CA ILE A 305 18.79 2.80 4.57
C ILE A 305 20.02 2.05 4.03
N LEU A 306 20.58 2.42 2.87
CA LEU A 306 21.82 1.79 2.37
C LEU A 306 23.01 2.05 3.31
N LYS A 307 23.12 3.25 3.88
CA LYS A 307 24.14 3.59 4.89
C LYS A 307 23.98 2.77 6.16
N LEU A 308 22.76 2.63 6.69
CA LEU A 308 22.50 1.85 7.91
C LEU A 308 22.98 0.40 7.79
N HIS A 309 22.94 -0.16 6.58
CA HIS A 309 23.36 -1.53 6.29
C HIS A 309 24.77 -1.62 5.67
N ASN A 310 25.57 -0.55 5.75
CA ASN A 310 26.98 -0.49 5.34
C ASN A 310 27.25 -0.90 3.87
N TYR A 311 26.31 -0.63 2.97
CA TYR A 311 26.54 -0.89 1.54
C TYR A 311 27.51 0.10 0.95
N LEU A 312 28.41 -0.38 0.08
CA LEU A 312 29.18 0.49 -0.80
C LEU A 312 28.29 0.90 -1.98
N TYR A 313 28.02 2.20 -2.07
CA TYR A 313 27.22 2.75 -3.17
C TYR A 313 27.85 4.03 -3.74
N ILE A 314 27.38 4.36 -4.94
CA ILE A 314 27.66 5.59 -5.67
C ILE A 314 26.31 6.26 -5.94
N LYS A 315 26.12 7.50 -5.46
CA LYS A 315 24.93 8.30 -5.72
C LYS A 315 24.98 8.87 -7.14
N GLU A 316 23.82 9.25 -7.69
CA GLU A 316 23.69 9.90 -8.98
C GLU A 316 24.75 11.00 -9.20
N PHE A 317 25.45 10.95 -10.32
CA PHE A 317 26.37 12.00 -10.76
C PHE A 317 26.22 12.29 -12.25
N VAL A 318 26.70 13.46 -12.65
CA VAL A 318 26.69 13.91 -14.05
C VAL A 318 27.93 13.38 -14.77
N TYR A 319 27.73 12.79 -15.95
CA TYR A 319 28.81 12.38 -16.85
C TYR A 319 28.55 12.90 -18.27
N ARG A 320 29.60 12.93 -19.09
CA ARG A 320 29.52 13.43 -20.47
C ARG A 320 29.39 12.26 -21.43
N PHE A 321 28.36 12.29 -22.26
CA PHE A 321 28.20 11.40 -23.39
C PHE A 321 28.01 12.24 -24.66
N GLN A 322 28.95 12.12 -25.58
CA GLN A 322 29.03 13.00 -26.76
C GLN A 322 29.04 14.49 -26.34
N LYS A 323 28.07 15.28 -26.81
CA LYS A 323 27.93 16.71 -26.49
C LYS A 323 26.96 16.98 -25.33
N ASN A 324 26.40 15.94 -24.72
CA ASN A 324 25.37 16.06 -23.69
C ASN A 324 25.90 15.71 -22.31
N ASN A 325 25.40 16.42 -21.30
CA ASN A 325 25.54 16.05 -19.90
C ASN A 325 24.37 15.13 -19.54
N LEU A 326 24.69 13.89 -19.18
CA LEU A 326 23.73 12.88 -18.74
C LEU A 326 23.93 12.59 -17.26
N ARG A 327 22.95 11.93 -16.63
CA ARG A 327 23.02 11.48 -15.25
C ARG A 327 23.15 9.97 -15.15
N SER A 328 23.96 9.50 -14.20
CA SER A 328 24.12 8.07 -13.89
C SER A 328 22.82 7.47 -13.32
N PRO A 329 22.76 6.18 -12.97
CA PRO A 329 21.64 5.65 -12.19
C PRO A 329 21.50 6.41 -10.86
N ASP A 330 20.32 6.39 -10.25
CA ASP A 330 20.06 7.04 -8.96
C ASP A 330 21.04 6.53 -7.90
N PHE A 331 21.24 5.20 -7.88
CA PHE A 331 22.31 4.56 -7.13
C PHE A 331 22.99 3.45 -7.95
N MET A 332 24.29 3.27 -7.72
CA MET A 332 25.01 2.06 -8.11
C MET A 332 25.58 1.41 -6.85
N LEU A 333 25.10 0.21 -6.52
CA LEU A 333 25.70 -0.59 -5.45
C LEU A 333 26.89 -1.37 -6.01
N VAL A 334 27.96 -1.50 -5.22
CA VAL A 334 29.18 -2.19 -5.63
C VAL A 334 29.57 -3.24 -4.60
N LYS A 335 29.74 -4.49 -5.04
CA LYS A 335 30.34 -5.57 -4.24
C LYS A 335 31.19 -6.45 -5.13
N ASN A 336 32.49 -6.52 -4.83
CA ASN A 336 33.47 -7.23 -5.66
C ASN A 336 33.40 -6.77 -7.13
N ASN A 337 33.14 -7.69 -8.06
CA ASN A 337 33.00 -7.43 -9.49
C ASN A 337 31.52 -7.36 -9.94
N HIS A 338 30.58 -7.24 -9.01
CA HIS A 338 29.14 -7.11 -9.26
C HIS A 338 28.69 -5.70 -8.94
N VAL A 339 28.03 -5.08 -9.92
CA VAL A 339 27.40 -3.77 -9.78
C VAL A 339 25.89 -3.90 -9.92
N ILE A 340 25.12 -3.26 -9.04
CA ILE A 340 23.66 -3.19 -9.16
C ILE A 340 23.26 -1.75 -9.46
N PHE A 341 22.55 -1.56 -10.58
CA PHE A 341 21.95 -0.27 -10.92
C PHE A 341 20.57 -0.17 -10.28
N ILE A 342 20.33 0.94 -9.59
CA ILE A 342 19.04 1.21 -8.94
C ILE A 342 18.44 2.47 -9.54
N GLU A 343 17.18 2.36 -9.96
CA GLU A 343 16.33 3.45 -10.40
C GLU A 343 15.12 3.54 -9.47
N LEU A 344 14.88 4.72 -8.91
CA LEU A 344 13.81 4.97 -7.96
C LEU A 344 12.58 5.57 -8.65
N LYS A 345 11.40 5.18 -8.18
CA LYS A 345 10.12 5.73 -8.59
C LYS A 345 9.22 6.01 -7.38
N ALA A 346 9.12 7.28 -6.99
CA ALA A 346 8.23 7.73 -5.92
C ALA A 346 6.74 7.77 -6.33
N ARG A 347 6.45 7.51 -7.62
CA ARG A 347 5.08 7.52 -8.14
C ARG A 347 4.35 6.28 -7.64
N VAL A 348 3.24 6.49 -6.95
CA VAL A 348 2.32 5.44 -6.54
C VAL A 348 1.51 5.01 -7.77
N PRO A 349 1.27 3.70 -7.98
CA PRO A 349 0.40 3.23 -9.05
C PRO A 349 -0.92 4.00 -9.04
N MET A 350 -1.38 4.44 -10.21
CA MET A 350 -2.67 5.10 -10.28
C MET A 350 -3.77 4.19 -9.74
N ILE A 351 -4.64 4.73 -8.87
CA ILE A 351 -5.79 4.03 -8.32
C ILE A 351 -6.63 3.37 -9.42
N SER A 352 -6.72 4.02 -10.59
CA SER A 352 -7.43 3.52 -11.76
C SER A 352 -6.87 2.21 -12.34
N LEU A 353 -5.62 1.82 -12.05
CA LEU A 353 -5.04 0.57 -12.56
C LEU A 353 -5.84 -0.68 -12.17
N ARG A 354 -6.59 -0.60 -11.06
CA ARG A 354 -7.46 -1.67 -10.59
C ARG A 354 -8.63 -1.95 -11.55
N THR A 355 -9.04 -0.94 -12.31
CA THR A 355 -10.26 -0.97 -13.14
C THR A 355 -9.97 -0.67 -14.61
N THR A 356 -8.71 -0.43 -15.00
CA THR A 356 -8.33 -0.10 -16.38
C THR A 356 -8.31 -1.29 -17.33
N ASN A 357 -8.49 -0.99 -18.61
CA ASN A 357 -8.20 -1.88 -19.72
C ASN A 357 -6.68 -2.03 -19.96
N TYR A 358 -6.32 -3.02 -20.76
CA TYR A 358 -4.93 -3.38 -21.05
C TYR A 358 -4.13 -2.23 -21.68
N THR A 359 -4.73 -1.45 -22.59
CA THR A 359 -4.06 -0.31 -23.23
C THR A 359 -3.60 0.73 -22.22
N LYS A 360 -4.48 1.14 -21.30
CA LYS A 360 -4.12 2.12 -20.25
C LYS A 360 -3.08 1.54 -19.29
N TYR A 361 -3.19 0.26 -18.97
CA TYR A 361 -2.19 -0.41 -18.17
C TYR A 361 -0.81 -0.41 -18.84
N LYS A 362 -0.71 -0.73 -20.13
CA LYS A 362 0.56 -0.70 -20.88
C LYS A 362 1.18 0.70 -20.90
N GLU A 363 0.36 1.74 -21.04
CA GLU A 363 0.85 3.12 -20.97
C GLU A 363 1.42 3.46 -19.58
N GLU A 364 0.80 2.99 -18.50
CA GLU A 364 1.36 3.17 -17.16
C GLU A 364 2.66 2.40 -16.99
N LEU A 365 2.74 1.13 -17.43
CA LEU A 365 3.98 0.36 -17.40
C LEU A 365 5.10 1.10 -18.16
N LYS A 366 4.79 1.59 -19.35
CA LYS A 366 5.71 2.35 -20.21
C LYS A 366 6.23 3.61 -19.54
N THR A 367 5.35 4.41 -18.95
CA THR A 367 5.71 5.70 -18.35
C THR A 367 6.34 5.58 -16.96
N SER A 368 6.22 4.42 -16.30
CA SER A 368 6.78 4.16 -14.97
C SER A 368 8.02 3.26 -15.05
N LEU A 369 7.83 1.94 -14.92
CA LEU A 369 8.89 0.95 -14.76
C LEU A 369 9.63 0.64 -16.07
N GLY A 370 8.93 0.65 -17.20
CA GLY A 370 9.53 0.48 -18.52
C GLY A 370 10.56 1.57 -18.82
N ALA A 371 10.21 2.83 -18.52
CA ALA A 371 11.14 3.95 -18.64
C ALA A 371 12.34 3.83 -17.68
N ALA A 372 12.10 3.42 -16.41
CA ALA A 372 13.16 3.21 -15.42
C ALA A 372 14.18 2.16 -15.88
N LEU A 373 13.69 0.99 -16.27
CA LEU A 373 14.54 -0.12 -16.68
C LEU A 373 15.22 0.15 -18.03
N ALA A 374 14.56 0.83 -18.96
CA ALA A 374 15.19 1.29 -20.19
C ALA A 374 16.38 2.23 -19.93
N GLN A 375 16.29 3.09 -18.90
CA GLN A 375 17.41 3.93 -18.49
C GLN A 375 18.56 3.09 -17.92
N CYS A 376 18.26 2.09 -17.08
CA CYS A 376 19.24 1.13 -16.58
C CYS A 376 20.05 0.48 -17.73
N PHE A 377 19.38 -0.12 -18.70
CA PHE A 377 20.03 -0.77 -19.84
C PHE A 377 20.86 0.19 -20.71
N LYS A 378 20.38 1.41 -20.94
CA LYS A 378 21.16 2.44 -21.65
C LYS A 378 22.43 2.80 -20.89
N LYS A 379 22.31 3.02 -19.57
CA LYS A 379 23.42 3.36 -18.69
C LYS A 379 24.41 2.20 -18.59
N GLU A 380 23.96 0.95 -18.69
CA GLU A 380 24.82 -0.24 -18.74
C GLU A 380 25.75 -0.17 -19.95
N GLY A 381 25.20 0.14 -21.13
CA GLY A 381 26.00 0.34 -22.35
C GLY A 381 27.04 1.45 -22.20
N HIS A 382 26.68 2.55 -21.52
CA HIS A 382 27.60 3.66 -21.25
C HIS A 382 28.70 3.29 -20.24
N LEU A 383 28.38 2.47 -19.22
CA LEU A 383 29.36 1.92 -18.28
C LEU A 383 30.34 0.99 -18.99
N LYS A 384 29.85 0.04 -19.77
CA LYS A 384 30.69 -0.91 -20.55
C LYS A 384 31.60 -0.18 -21.55
N SER A 385 31.14 0.96 -22.07
CA SER A 385 31.93 1.81 -22.99
C SER A 385 32.87 2.79 -22.28
N GLY A 386 32.89 2.81 -20.93
CA GLY A 386 33.76 3.67 -20.13
C GLY A 386 33.32 5.14 -19.98
N PHE A 387 32.10 5.49 -20.42
CA PHE A 387 31.57 6.86 -20.26
C PHE A 387 31.06 7.13 -18.84
N ILE A 388 30.52 6.10 -18.18
CA ILE A 388 30.26 6.14 -16.74
C ILE A 388 31.52 5.58 -16.07
N ASN A 389 32.18 6.41 -15.28
CA ASN A 389 33.36 6.02 -14.53
C ASN A 389 33.36 6.73 -13.17
N HIS A 390 33.82 6.03 -12.13
CA HIS A 390 33.84 6.51 -10.76
C HIS A 390 34.88 5.72 -9.96
N GLU A 391 35.58 6.36 -9.02
CA GLU A 391 36.69 5.74 -8.26
C GLU A 391 36.28 4.47 -7.48
N LYS A 392 35.01 4.40 -7.08
CA LYS A 392 34.41 3.28 -6.34
C LYS A 392 34.00 2.12 -7.24
N LEU A 393 34.03 2.27 -8.57
CA LEU A 393 33.71 1.15 -9.48
C LEU A 393 34.90 0.19 -9.57
N PRO A 394 34.65 -1.13 -9.62
CA PRO A 394 35.71 -2.10 -9.78
C PRO A 394 36.27 -2.01 -11.21
N LYS A 395 37.58 -2.29 -11.35
CA LYS A 395 38.25 -2.25 -12.66
C LYS A 395 37.69 -3.29 -13.64
N ASN A 396 37.29 -4.45 -13.12
CA ASN A 396 36.76 -5.56 -13.89
C ASN A 396 35.35 -5.89 -13.39
N ILE A 397 34.33 -5.38 -14.08
CA ILE A 397 32.93 -5.70 -13.77
C ILE A 397 32.58 -7.00 -14.49
N SER A 398 32.26 -8.05 -13.74
CA SER A 398 31.84 -9.35 -14.29
C SER A 398 30.33 -9.51 -14.36
N ARG A 399 29.58 -8.73 -13.56
CA ARG A 399 28.11 -8.82 -13.48
C ARG A 399 27.47 -7.46 -13.26
N ILE A 400 26.36 -7.22 -13.95
CA ILE A 400 25.52 -6.05 -13.76
C ILE A 400 24.09 -6.56 -13.57
N SER A 401 23.42 -6.14 -12.49
CA SER A 401 21.98 -6.36 -12.30
C SER A 401 21.26 -5.01 -12.24
N HIS A 402 19.99 -4.99 -12.63
CA HIS A 402 19.18 -3.78 -12.64
C HIS A 402 17.99 -3.91 -11.69
N ILE A 403 17.71 -2.89 -10.89
CA ILE A 403 16.56 -2.87 -9.99
C ILE A 403 15.81 -1.55 -10.16
N ALA A 404 14.52 -1.65 -10.45
CA ALA A 404 13.59 -0.53 -10.29
C ALA A 404 12.87 -0.64 -8.94
N ILE A 405 12.95 0.41 -8.12
CA ILE A 405 12.38 0.43 -6.76
C ILE A 405 11.27 1.46 -6.66
N THR A 406 10.05 1.00 -6.37
CA THR A 406 8.88 1.86 -6.16
C THR A 406 8.71 2.23 -4.69
N LEU A 407 8.21 3.43 -4.39
CA LEU A 407 7.91 3.84 -3.01
C LEU A 407 6.88 2.89 -2.37
N GLU A 408 5.86 2.53 -3.15
CA GLU A 408 4.77 1.65 -2.72
C GLU A 408 4.71 0.35 -3.50
N GLU A 409 3.97 -0.64 -2.98
CA GLU A 409 3.76 -1.92 -3.67
C GLU A 409 3.16 -1.71 -5.06
N PHE A 410 3.88 -2.22 -6.05
CA PHE A 410 3.47 -2.20 -7.44
C PHE A 410 3.40 -3.66 -7.91
N ASN A 411 2.30 -4.35 -7.59
CA ASN A 411 2.11 -5.78 -7.86
C ASN A 411 1.99 -6.05 -9.38
N ILE A 412 3.12 -6.19 -10.08
CA ILE A 412 3.17 -6.58 -11.50
C ILE A 412 3.53 -8.06 -11.64
N ALA A 413 2.69 -8.75 -12.38
CA ALA A 413 2.99 -10.08 -12.93
C ALA A 413 2.86 -10.05 -14.47
N ASP A 414 3.49 -9.06 -15.12
CA ASP A 414 3.47 -8.88 -16.58
C ASP A 414 4.88 -8.65 -17.15
N GLU A 415 5.63 -9.74 -17.26
CA GLU A 415 6.98 -9.76 -17.79
C GLU A 415 7.02 -9.27 -19.25
N THR A 416 6.15 -9.82 -20.11
CA THR A 416 6.09 -9.48 -21.53
C THR A 416 5.71 -8.01 -21.75
N GLY A 417 4.68 -7.52 -21.05
CA GLY A 417 4.28 -6.11 -21.14
C GLY A 417 5.39 -5.16 -20.68
N LEU A 418 6.19 -5.55 -19.70
CA LEU A 418 7.31 -4.75 -19.22
C LEU A 418 8.49 -4.76 -20.21
N GLU A 419 8.82 -5.89 -20.82
CA GLU A 419 9.84 -5.95 -21.87
C GLU A 419 9.47 -5.12 -23.10
N GLU A 420 8.20 -5.17 -23.53
CA GLU A 420 7.66 -4.29 -24.57
C GLU A 420 7.86 -2.82 -24.19
N ALA A 421 7.45 -2.45 -22.97
CA ALA A 421 7.60 -1.11 -22.44
C ALA A 421 9.06 -0.64 -22.39
N ILE A 422 10.02 -1.52 -22.05
CA ILE A 422 11.46 -1.22 -22.09
C ILE A 422 11.92 -0.92 -23.51
N LYS A 423 11.56 -1.80 -24.46
CA LYS A 423 11.94 -1.67 -25.89
C LYS A 423 11.35 -0.39 -26.50
N GLU A 424 10.08 -0.08 -26.22
CA GLU A 424 9.43 1.16 -26.67
C GLU A 424 10.07 2.43 -26.10
N ASN A 425 10.66 2.36 -24.91
CA ASN A 425 11.46 3.44 -24.34
C ASN A 425 12.90 3.47 -24.89
N GLY A 426 13.22 2.66 -25.90
CA GLY A 426 14.53 2.55 -26.53
C GLY A 426 15.58 1.85 -25.67
N GLY A 427 15.16 1.07 -24.67
CA GLY A 427 16.03 0.16 -23.95
C GLY A 427 16.36 -1.05 -24.82
N VAL A 428 17.62 -1.49 -24.79
CA VAL A 428 18.04 -2.73 -25.45
C VAL A 428 18.32 -3.73 -24.35
N LEU A 429 17.46 -4.75 -24.23
CA LEU A 429 17.67 -5.83 -23.28
C LEU A 429 19.02 -6.49 -23.57
N SER A 430 19.86 -6.59 -22.54
CA SER A 430 21.13 -7.29 -22.58
C SER A 430 20.98 -8.66 -21.90
N ASP A 431 22.06 -9.45 -21.83
CA ASP A 431 22.09 -10.68 -21.03
C ASP A 431 21.96 -10.41 -19.52
N SER A 432 22.04 -9.15 -19.09
CA SER A 432 21.91 -8.74 -17.70
C SER A 432 20.46 -8.74 -17.25
N SER A 433 20.19 -9.33 -16.09
CA SER A 433 18.85 -9.44 -15.54
C SER A 433 18.33 -8.13 -14.94
N TYR A 434 17.00 -8.01 -14.84
CA TYR A 434 16.35 -6.93 -14.12
C TYR A 434 15.34 -7.42 -13.09
N HIS A 435 15.09 -6.55 -12.11
CA HIS A 435 14.23 -6.79 -10.96
C HIS A 435 13.33 -5.57 -10.73
N VAL A 436 12.11 -5.80 -10.25
CA VAL A 436 11.20 -4.75 -9.78
C VAL A 436 10.83 -5.09 -8.35
N MET A 437 10.89 -4.11 -7.44
CA MET A 437 10.49 -4.31 -6.05
C MET A 437 9.97 -3.03 -5.43
N SER A 438 9.22 -3.14 -4.34
CA SER A 438 8.84 -1.99 -3.52
C SER A 438 9.97 -1.63 -2.55
N THR A 439 9.88 -0.44 -1.97
CA THR A 439 10.74 -0.05 -0.84
C THR A 439 10.53 -0.99 0.35
N GLY A 440 9.31 -1.48 0.57
CA GLY A 440 9.02 -2.47 1.62
C GLY A 440 9.76 -3.79 1.43
N THR A 441 9.84 -4.29 0.19
CA THR A 441 10.65 -5.47 -0.14
C THR A 441 12.14 -5.20 0.09
N LEU A 442 12.66 -4.03 -0.34
CA LEU A 442 14.05 -3.67 -0.07
C LEU A 442 14.34 -3.63 1.44
N GLU A 443 13.49 -2.96 2.23
CA GLU A 443 13.61 -2.90 3.69
C GLU A 443 13.65 -4.31 4.30
N SER A 444 12.77 -5.20 3.85
CA SER A 444 12.71 -6.59 4.32
C SER A 444 13.95 -7.40 3.91
N ILE A 445 14.51 -7.18 2.71
CA ILE A 445 15.78 -7.79 2.30
C ILE A 445 16.93 -7.32 3.20
N LEU A 446 16.99 -6.02 3.47
CA LEU A 446 18.07 -5.43 4.25
C LEU A 446 18.02 -5.82 5.74
N GLU A 447 16.82 -5.95 6.30
CA GLU A 447 16.61 -6.19 7.73
C GLU A 447 16.41 -7.67 8.09
N GLU A 448 15.71 -8.43 7.25
CA GLU A 448 15.18 -9.76 7.62
C GLU A 448 15.82 -10.89 6.81
N ASP A 449 16.30 -10.64 5.59
CA ASP A 449 16.82 -11.73 4.75
C ASP A 449 18.20 -12.20 5.25
N THR A 450 18.36 -13.52 5.32
CA THR A 450 19.67 -14.18 5.52
C THR A 450 20.73 -13.78 4.49
N ARG A 451 20.32 -13.25 3.34
CA ARG A 451 21.16 -12.85 2.21
C ARG A 451 21.21 -11.33 2.12
N ASP A 452 22.32 -10.82 1.58
CA ASP A 452 22.38 -9.42 1.16
C ASP A 452 21.71 -9.23 -0.22
N ILE A 453 21.51 -7.99 -0.66
CA ILE A 453 20.79 -7.70 -1.92
C ILE A 453 21.50 -8.29 -3.14
N PHE A 454 22.82 -8.44 -3.11
CA PHE A 454 23.59 -9.04 -4.21
C PHE A 454 23.32 -10.53 -4.32
N GLN A 455 23.43 -11.26 -3.21
CA GLN A 455 23.15 -12.69 -3.18
C GLN A 455 21.67 -12.97 -3.43
N TYR A 456 20.78 -12.11 -2.94
CA TYR A 456 19.36 -12.16 -3.27
C TYR A 456 19.16 -12.10 -4.80
N CYS A 457 19.74 -11.09 -5.48
CA CYS A 457 19.63 -10.99 -6.94
C CYS A 457 20.21 -12.22 -7.65
N ILE A 458 21.39 -12.70 -7.26
CA ILE A 458 22.03 -13.88 -7.85
C ILE A 458 21.12 -15.11 -7.73
N ASP A 459 20.60 -15.39 -6.53
CA ASP A 459 19.71 -16.53 -6.29
C ASP A 459 18.47 -16.48 -7.21
N ARG A 460 17.89 -15.29 -7.41
CA ARG A 460 16.70 -15.10 -8.26
C ARG A 460 17.02 -15.28 -9.75
N GLU A 461 18.17 -14.76 -10.17
CA GLU A 461 18.72 -14.93 -11.52
C GLU A 461 18.96 -16.40 -11.84
N GLU A 462 19.60 -17.14 -10.95
CA GLU A 462 19.86 -18.58 -11.12
C GLU A 462 18.59 -19.42 -11.07
N ALA A 463 17.58 -19.00 -10.31
CA ALA A 463 16.28 -19.67 -10.26
C ALA A 463 15.39 -19.38 -11.49
N GLY A 464 15.80 -18.51 -12.43
CA GLY A 464 14.99 -18.12 -13.59
C GLY A 464 13.71 -17.37 -13.20
N THR A 465 13.77 -16.65 -12.07
CA THR A 465 12.62 -15.91 -11.51
C THR A 465 12.88 -14.40 -11.50
N THR A 466 13.76 -13.97 -12.40
CA THR A 466 14.00 -12.58 -12.79
C THR A 466 12.81 -12.02 -13.56
N ASN A 467 12.82 -10.71 -13.81
CA ASN A 467 11.87 -10.04 -14.71
C ASN A 467 10.41 -9.95 -14.21
N ARG A 468 10.17 -10.25 -12.92
CA ARG A 468 8.85 -10.16 -12.27
C ARG A 468 8.95 -9.32 -10.99
N HIS A 469 7.82 -8.78 -10.52
CA HIS A 469 7.78 -8.07 -9.22
C HIS A 469 8.19 -9.03 -8.10
N LEU A 470 9.17 -8.62 -7.30
CA LEU A 470 9.65 -9.37 -6.15
C LEU A 470 8.77 -9.02 -4.95
N SER A 471 8.02 -10.01 -4.51
CA SER A 471 7.18 -9.85 -3.32
C SER A 471 8.00 -10.07 -2.06
N ASP A 472 7.58 -9.43 -0.97
CA ASP A 472 8.03 -9.72 0.40
C ASP A 472 7.92 -11.23 0.76
N GLY A 473 7.15 -12.02 0.01
CA GLY A 473 7.08 -13.48 0.17
C GLY A 473 8.37 -14.24 -0.19
N ASP A 474 9.25 -13.67 -1.02
CA ASP A 474 10.51 -14.29 -1.46
C ASP A 474 11.69 -14.04 -0.50
N VAL A 475 11.47 -13.25 0.55
CA VAL A 475 12.45 -12.92 1.59
C VAL A 475 12.67 -14.11 2.52
N LYS A 476 13.91 -14.57 2.65
CA LYS A 476 14.30 -15.66 3.57
C LYS A 476 14.50 -15.10 4.97
N ARG A 477 13.40 -14.93 5.71
CA ARG A 477 13.39 -14.26 7.01
C ARG A 477 14.13 -15.03 8.09
N GLU A 478 15.09 -14.37 8.74
CA GLU A 478 15.48 -14.71 10.11
C GLU A 478 14.47 -14.14 11.11
N LYS A 479 14.38 -14.77 12.28
CA LYS A 479 13.50 -14.28 13.35
C LYS A 479 14.16 -13.07 14.01
N LEU A 480 13.73 -11.86 13.62
CA LEU A 480 14.14 -10.63 14.29
C LEU A 480 13.55 -10.53 15.70
N THR A 481 14.31 -9.92 16.61
CA THR A 481 13.83 -9.55 17.94
C THR A 481 12.95 -8.31 17.91
N SER A 482 13.17 -7.40 16.96
CA SER A 482 12.43 -6.14 16.78
C SER A 482 12.64 -5.58 15.37
N THR A 483 11.62 -4.95 14.78
CA THR A 483 11.73 -4.21 13.50
C THR A 483 12.00 -2.72 13.70
N ARG A 484 12.45 -1.99 12.67
CA ARG A 484 12.61 -0.52 12.75
C ARG A 484 11.32 0.21 13.08
N ASP A 485 10.19 -0.25 12.54
CA ASP A 485 8.87 0.29 12.84
C ASP A 485 8.52 0.14 14.33
N GLN A 486 8.81 -1.03 14.92
CA GLN A 486 8.60 -1.29 16.35
C GLN A 486 9.50 -0.40 17.21
N ASN A 487 10.78 -0.33 16.87
CA ASN A 487 11.75 0.51 17.59
C ASN A 487 11.38 2.00 17.54
N LEU A 488 10.88 2.50 16.39
CA LEU A 488 10.36 3.85 16.27
C LEU A 488 9.16 4.06 17.20
N MET A 489 8.18 3.16 17.17
CA MET A 489 7.00 3.29 18.03
C MET A 489 7.36 3.25 19.51
N GLU A 490 8.27 2.38 19.93
CA GLU A 490 8.78 2.37 21.29
C GLU A 490 9.45 3.70 21.68
N LEU A 491 10.25 4.27 20.78
CA LEU A 491 10.92 5.54 21.00
C LEU A 491 9.91 6.68 21.17
N ILE A 492 8.91 6.77 20.28
CA ILE A 492 7.85 7.78 20.34
C ILE A 492 7.07 7.62 21.65
N VAL A 493 6.73 6.38 22.03
CA VAL A 493 6.01 6.06 23.26
C VAL A 493 6.82 6.46 24.51
N LYS A 494 8.11 6.13 24.54
CA LYS A 494 9.05 6.50 25.62
C LYS A 494 9.20 8.03 25.73
N LYS A 495 9.38 8.74 24.61
CA LYS A 495 9.49 10.21 24.55
C LYS A 495 8.25 10.91 25.14
N ASN A 496 7.08 10.31 24.96
CA ASN A 496 5.82 10.81 25.51
C ASN A 496 5.53 10.34 26.95
N ASN A 497 6.52 9.77 27.65
CA ASN A 497 6.42 9.27 29.04
C ASN A 497 5.31 8.24 29.26
N LEU A 498 4.95 7.47 28.24
CA LEU A 498 3.87 6.47 28.31
C LEU A 498 4.28 5.18 29.03
N ILE A 499 5.58 5.02 29.34
CA ILE A 499 6.11 3.92 30.16
C ILE A 499 6.67 4.51 31.46
N SER A 500 5.77 5.01 32.30
CA SER A 500 6.02 5.18 33.73
C SER A 500 4.72 5.11 34.51
N LYS A 501 4.12 3.91 34.56
CA LYS A 501 3.39 3.33 35.71
C LYS A 501 2.93 1.92 35.40
#